data_AF-A0A9W6DMV3-F1
#
_entry.id   AF-A0A9W6DMV3-F1
#
_cell.length_a   1.000
_cell.length_b   1.000
_cell.length_c   1.000
_cell.angle_alpha   90.00
_cell.angle_beta   90.00
_cell.angle_gamma   90.00
#
_symmetry.space_group_name_H-M   'P 1'
#
loop_
_entity.id
_entity.type
_entity.pdbx_description
1 polymer ?
#
loop_
_entity_poly.entity_id
_entity_poly.type
_entity_poly.pdbx_seq_one_letter_code
_entity_poly.pdbx_strand_id
1 'polypeptide(L)'
;MMYPKGKVIQLKPDVHRMKRETDSEPVLVSVELDLISHGGSAANTTFKEPLVLNSLPCSPKKAARDTLIDGFESVLPYMPSARFGNLVTADRREIDGFRRIANTVDDWYRNDTESKPLSIAVFGQPGSGKSFGVKEVIKSILAANGKGITDLEFNLSQFRKEDDLRQAFEVIRDKALSHEVPIVFFDEFDSTFEGRELGWLKHFISPITDGKYKDGEAKRPLGRGIYIFIGGTKTKYEDFFGNVPASGDGPGDFTGQSPSFQTPEDGLKEFLGGIDLNRAGAAEPTLTYMELDMSMMSRYNQLKKKFYEIRDKALVGDIPVVFFRNFDGEFGAEKLGWLKYFLAPMQDGEFFDHGSRHPIGRAIFVFEQGTPHFNGFPQTQLRYADHPGAKLPDFVSRLRGYVRNGGGYDSLKNVLTWYLKDDKANKPLSIGLFQSCREPPDPLLKVKKAFNDALKGYVDILGPSDLGGEDHEYFAIRRAMLLRSMLERIFKFDKGKEIDMDPHVLNALLFTPSVLHGARSLESILAMSNISPGHRIETIHLCEEDQRILHVNDPKFQDYLGSGEVPSDPRDTPENKRHYAWIERKSGRVYKHKA
;
A
#
# COMPACT_ATOMS: atom_id res chain seq x y z
N MET A 1 -19.00 -16.34 61.97
CA MET A 1 -18.30 -17.41 61.23
C MET A 1 -18.89 -17.47 59.82
N MET A 2 -18.11 -17.89 58.81
CA MET A 2 -18.43 -17.93 57.35
C MET A 2 -18.37 -16.61 56.55
N TYR A 3 -17.41 -16.61 55.62
CA TYR A 3 -17.43 -16.00 54.27
C TYR A 3 -17.83 -17.12 53.25
N PRO A 4 -17.85 -16.92 51.91
CA PRO A 4 -18.51 -15.88 51.11
C PRO A 4 -19.25 -16.44 49.85
N LYS A 5 -20.11 -15.62 49.23
CA LYS A 5 -20.39 -15.53 47.76
C LYS A 5 -20.90 -14.09 47.55
N GLY A 6 -20.49 -13.26 46.58
CA GLY A 6 -19.77 -13.42 45.32
C GLY A 6 -20.40 -12.39 44.37
N LYS A 7 -19.64 -11.42 43.84
CA LYS A 7 -20.15 -10.43 42.88
C LYS A 7 -19.14 -10.17 41.76
N VAL A 8 -19.67 -10.09 40.54
CA VAL A 8 -18.92 -9.90 39.30
C VAL A 8 -18.32 -8.49 39.25
N ILE A 9 -17.02 -8.40 38.98
CA ILE A 9 -16.34 -7.13 38.71
C ILE A 9 -16.47 -6.83 37.22
N GLN A 10 -17.33 -5.88 36.86
CA GLN A 10 -17.26 -5.21 35.56
C GLN A 10 -16.15 -4.16 35.62
N LEU A 11 -14.95 -4.51 35.13
CA LEU A 11 -13.89 -3.53 34.89
C LEU A 11 -14.23 -2.72 33.64
N LYS A 12 -14.82 -1.54 33.83
CA LYS A 12 -14.74 -0.44 32.86
C LYS A 12 -13.39 0.27 33.06
N PRO A 13 -12.72 0.76 32.00
CA PRO A 13 -11.52 1.57 32.15
C PRO A 13 -11.85 2.86 32.92
N ASP A 14 -11.06 3.13 33.96
CA ASP A 14 -11.39 4.14 34.97
C ASP A 14 -10.99 5.55 34.51
N VAL A 15 -11.92 6.51 34.62
CA VAL A 15 -11.76 7.86 34.07
C VAL A 15 -11.40 8.85 35.17
N HIS A 16 -10.20 8.73 35.75
CA HIS A 16 -9.67 9.78 36.64
C HIS A 16 -8.14 10.00 36.57
N ARG A 17 -7.77 11.08 35.87
CA ARG A 17 -6.98 12.21 36.41
C ARG A 17 -5.71 11.83 37.21
N MET A 18 -4.61 11.55 36.51
CA MET A 18 -3.26 11.59 37.11
C MET A 18 -2.49 12.88 36.75
N LYS A 19 -1.58 13.27 37.66
CA LYS A 19 -0.82 14.53 37.62
C LYS A 19 0.39 14.44 36.67
N ARG A 20 0.94 15.61 36.38
CA ARG A 20 2.14 15.86 35.57
C ARG A 20 3.37 15.10 36.09
N GLU A 21 4.11 14.49 35.17
CA GLU A 21 5.56 14.47 35.15
C GLU A 21 6.04 14.38 33.67
N THR A 22 7.31 14.74 33.46
CA THR A 22 8.04 14.98 32.20
C THR A 22 8.48 13.68 31.50
N ASP A 23 8.90 13.58 30.21
CA ASP A 23 9.22 14.55 29.13
C ASP A 23 9.10 13.89 27.72
N SER A 24 9.29 14.69 26.65
CA SER A 24 9.70 14.28 25.27
C SER A 24 8.71 13.70 24.21
N GLU A 25 8.18 14.62 23.37
CA GLU A 25 8.07 14.54 21.87
C GLU A 25 7.11 13.55 21.13
N PRO A 26 6.73 13.85 19.85
CA PRO A 26 5.72 14.80 19.33
C PRO A 26 4.27 14.74 19.82
N VAL A 27 3.42 15.59 19.22
CA VAL A 27 1.95 15.63 19.29
C VAL A 27 1.41 15.68 17.85
N LEU A 28 0.40 14.84 17.50
CA LEU A 28 -0.29 14.87 16.20
C LEU A 28 -1.80 14.96 16.41
N VAL A 29 -2.39 16.05 15.96
CA VAL A 29 -3.83 16.29 16.11
C VAL A 29 -4.42 16.61 14.76
N SER A 30 -5.33 15.79 14.27
CA SER A 30 -6.29 16.23 13.26
C SER A 30 -7.61 16.72 13.88
N VAL A 31 -8.52 17.27 13.07
CA VAL A 31 -9.88 17.65 13.48
C VAL A 31 -10.91 17.32 12.38
N GLU A 32 -11.27 16.04 12.33
CA GLU A 32 -12.48 15.42 11.74
C GLU A 32 -12.62 15.52 10.18
N LEU A 33 -13.63 15.00 9.46
CA LEU A 33 -14.92 14.34 9.81
C LEU A 33 -15.35 13.26 8.77
N ASP A 34 -16.52 12.66 9.03
CA ASP A 34 -17.45 11.87 8.19
C ASP A 34 -17.44 10.33 8.34
N LEU A 35 -18.56 9.65 8.07
CA LEU A 35 -18.78 8.22 8.36
C LEU A 35 -18.91 7.34 7.11
N ILE A 36 -18.08 6.29 7.01
CA ILE A 36 -18.41 5.09 6.20
C ILE A 36 -18.42 3.88 7.11
N SER A 37 -19.63 3.39 7.42
CA SER A 37 -19.85 2.06 7.96
C SER A 37 -20.20 1.11 6.82
N HIS A 38 -19.34 0.14 6.50
CA HIS A 38 -19.73 -0.96 5.63
C HIS A 38 -20.78 -1.83 6.34
N GLY A 39 -22.04 -1.72 5.92
CA GLY A 39 -23.15 -2.49 6.48
C GLY A 39 -24.52 -1.81 6.38
N GLY A 40 -25.00 -1.56 5.15
CA GLY A 40 -26.35 -1.03 4.93
C GLY A 40 -26.57 -0.54 3.49
N SER A 41 -27.76 -0.82 2.95
CA SER A 41 -28.16 -0.43 1.59
C SER A 41 -28.09 1.09 1.38
N ALA A 42 -27.75 1.51 0.16
CA ALA A 42 -27.71 2.92 -0.24
C ALA A 42 -29.12 3.53 -0.34
N ALA A 43 -29.65 3.98 0.80
CA ALA A 43 -30.78 4.90 0.89
C ALA A 43 -30.74 5.66 2.23
N ASN A 44 -30.85 7.01 2.18
CA ASN A 44 -30.87 7.93 3.33
C ASN A 44 -29.59 8.00 4.20
N THR A 45 -28.53 8.58 3.66
CA THR A 45 -27.45 9.21 4.45
C THR A 45 -28.01 10.39 5.26
N THR A 46 -28.46 10.13 6.49
CA THR A 46 -28.78 11.18 7.46
C THR A 46 -27.49 11.61 8.16
N PHE A 47 -26.88 12.68 7.64
CA PHE A 47 -25.77 13.35 8.29
C PHE A 47 -26.16 13.75 9.73
N LYS A 48 -25.30 13.44 10.69
CA LYS A 48 -25.45 13.88 12.09
C LYS A 48 -24.32 14.83 12.40
N GLU A 49 -24.70 16.06 12.75
CA GLU A 49 -23.75 17.11 13.11
C GLU A 49 -22.78 16.67 14.21
N PRO A 50 -21.55 17.21 14.22
CA PRO A 50 -20.48 16.69 15.04
C PRO A 50 -20.55 17.36 16.42
N LEU A 51 -20.98 16.58 17.42
CA LEU A 51 -21.17 17.07 18.80
C LEU A 51 -19.89 17.63 19.46
N VAL A 52 -18.72 17.35 18.89
CA VAL A 52 -17.42 17.95 19.25
C VAL A 52 -17.45 19.47 19.10
N LEU A 53 -18.09 19.97 18.06
CA LEU A 53 -18.00 21.38 17.65
C LEU A 53 -18.92 22.30 18.47
N ASN A 54 -19.90 21.71 19.15
CA ASN A 54 -20.73 22.35 20.16
C ASN A 54 -20.08 22.38 21.56
N SER A 55 -18.78 22.08 21.67
CA SER A 55 -18.05 22.11 22.95
C SER A 55 -16.90 23.14 23.04
N LEU A 56 -16.57 23.86 21.96
CA LEU A 56 -15.64 24.99 21.98
C LEU A 56 -16.30 26.27 22.54
N PRO A 57 -15.65 27.01 23.46
CA PRO A 57 -16.13 28.29 24.00
C PRO A 57 -15.75 29.50 23.12
N CYS A 58 -15.43 29.27 21.85
CA CYS A 58 -15.09 30.29 20.86
C CYS A 58 -15.24 29.73 19.44
N SER A 59 -15.05 30.57 18.42
CA SER A 59 -15.05 30.12 17.03
C SER A 59 -13.81 29.28 16.71
N PRO A 60 -13.86 28.38 15.69
CA PRO A 60 -12.74 27.52 15.34
C PRO A 60 -11.48 28.30 14.91
N LYS A 61 -11.66 29.43 14.21
CA LYS A 61 -10.56 30.33 13.85
C LYS A 61 -9.91 30.96 15.08
N LYS A 62 -10.68 31.32 16.12
CA LYS A 62 -10.14 31.81 17.39
C LYS A 62 -9.39 30.70 18.12
N ALA A 63 -9.99 29.51 18.26
CA ALA A 63 -9.35 28.34 18.87
C ALA A 63 -7.99 28.01 18.21
N ALA A 64 -7.89 28.11 16.88
CA ALA A 64 -6.63 27.93 16.16
C ALA A 64 -5.55 28.96 16.56
N ARG A 65 -5.90 30.26 16.61
CA ARG A 65 -4.96 31.32 17.05
C ARG A 65 -4.51 31.10 18.49
N ASP A 66 -5.46 30.90 19.40
CA ASP A 66 -5.21 30.72 20.83
C ASP A 66 -4.39 29.44 21.11
N THR A 67 -4.51 28.41 20.27
CA THR A 67 -3.70 27.19 20.35
C THR A 67 -2.25 27.41 19.91
N LEU A 68 -2.03 28.24 18.87
CA LEU A 68 -0.67 28.54 18.39
C LEU A 68 0.06 29.52 19.33
N ILE A 69 -0.63 30.55 19.83
CA ILE A 69 -0.08 31.59 20.70
C ILE A 69 0.09 31.11 22.15
N ASP A 70 -0.99 30.69 22.83
CA ASP A 70 -0.96 30.31 24.25
C ASP A 70 -0.64 28.81 24.47
N GLY A 71 -0.66 27.99 23.41
CA GLY A 71 -0.38 26.55 23.45
C GLY A 71 -1.60 25.68 23.75
N PHE A 72 -1.47 24.37 23.57
CA PHE A 72 -2.57 23.39 23.57
C PHE A 72 -3.52 23.44 24.79
N GLU A 73 -3.00 23.79 25.96
CA GLU A 73 -3.77 23.83 27.22
C GLU A 73 -4.84 24.92 27.27
N SER A 74 -4.86 25.88 26.33
CA SER A 74 -5.94 26.88 26.20
C SER A 74 -7.23 26.26 25.65
N VAL A 75 -7.12 25.35 24.67
CA VAL A 75 -8.26 24.79 23.91
C VAL A 75 -8.55 23.32 24.22
N LEU A 76 -7.53 22.47 24.44
CA LEU A 76 -7.72 21.04 24.77
C LEU A 76 -8.71 20.77 25.91
N PRO A 77 -8.83 21.60 26.97
CA PRO A 77 -9.83 21.39 28.02
C PRO A 77 -11.29 21.43 27.52
N TYR A 78 -11.55 21.90 26.30
CA TYR A 78 -12.87 22.05 25.71
C TYR A 78 -13.11 21.10 24.53
N MET A 79 -12.09 20.35 24.09
CA MET A 79 -12.20 19.40 22.99
C MET A 79 -12.10 17.95 23.48
N PRO A 80 -12.99 17.05 23.00
CA PRO A 80 -12.79 15.61 23.07
C PRO A 80 -11.45 15.20 22.45
N SER A 81 -10.46 14.91 23.29
CA SER A 81 -9.12 14.52 22.89
C SER A 81 -8.75 13.15 23.46
N ALA A 82 -7.89 12.42 22.77
CA ALA A 82 -7.20 11.25 23.29
C ALA A 82 -5.71 11.54 23.40
N ARG A 83 -5.06 10.91 24.38
CA ARG A 83 -3.62 10.95 24.56
C ARG A 83 -3.06 9.55 24.69
N PHE A 84 -2.02 9.26 23.91
CA PHE A 84 -1.28 8.01 23.90
C PHE A 84 0.21 8.36 24.05
N GLY A 85 0.79 8.19 25.24
CA GLY A 85 2.14 8.69 25.50
C GLY A 85 2.24 10.20 25.29
N ASN A 86 3.04 10.62 24.30
CA ASN A 86 3.19 12.01 23.89
C ASN A 86 2.19 12.45 22.83
N LEU A 87 1.72 11.53 21.98
CA LEU A 87 0.66 11.79 21.01
C LEU A 87 -0.61 12.28 21.74
N VAL A 88 -1.02 13.52 21.49
CA VAL A 88 -2.38 13.99 21.74
C VAL A 88 -3.04 14.16 20.38
N THR A 89 -4.25 13.65 20.18
CA THR A 89 -5.12 13.96 19.02
C THR A 89 -6.50 14.39 19.52
N ALA A 90 -7.19 15.24 18.75
CA ALA A 90 -8.57 15.69 18.94
C ALA A 90 -9.48 15.28 17.77
N ASP A 91 -8.94 14.52 16.80
CA ASP A 91 -9.67 14.05 15.64
C ASP A 91 -10.50 12.83 16.00
N ARG A 92 -11.80 12.82 15.71
CA ARG A 92 -12.58 11.62 16.02
C ARG A 92 -12.17 10.38 15.21
N ARG A 93 -11.86 10.52 13.91
CA ARG A 93 -11.39 9.41 13.04
C ARG A 93 -10.00 8.93 13.46
N GLU A 94 -9.05 9.81 13.74
CA GLU A 94 -7.74 9.36 14.24
C GLU A 94 -7.86 8.80 15.65
N ILE A 95 -8.65 9.39 16.54
CA ILE A 95 -8.91 8.83 17.88
C ILE A 95 -9.50 7.43 17.75
N ASP A 96 -10.52 7.22 16.92
CA ASP A 96 -11.16 5.91 16.75
C ASP A 96 -10.24 4.94 15.97
N GLY A 97 -9.40 5.41 15.06
CA GLY A 97 -8.36 4.63 14.37
C GLY A 97 -7.23 4.19 15.31
N PHE A 98 -6.66 5.11 16.08
CA PHE A 98 -5.67 4.82 17.12
C PHE A 98 -6.25 3.97 18.24
N ARG A 99 -7.54 4.11 18.61
CA ARG A 99 -8.23 3.19 19.54
C ARG A 99 -8.42 1.79 18.94
N ARG A 100 -8.74 1.68 17.64
CA ARG A 100 -8.79 0.37 16.95
C ARG A 100 -7.42 -0.29 16.98
N ILE A 101 -6.37 0.42 16.55
CA ILE A 101 -4.97 -0.03 16.68
C ILE A 101 -4.68 -0.43 18.13
N ALA A 102 -5.09 0.38 19.10
CA ALA A 102 -4.80 0.11 20.50
C ALA A 102 -5.43 -1.18 21.01
N ASN A 103 -6.71 -1.38 20.73
CA ASN A 103 -7.44 -2.59 21.08
C ASN A 103 -6.85 -3.80 20.33
N THR A 104 -6.57 -3.69 19.03
CA THR A 104 -5.97 -4.77 18.24
C THR A 104 -4.58 -5.16 18.75
N VAL A 105 -3.77 -4.20 19.20
CA VAL A 105 -2.44 -4.43 19.79
C VAL A 105 -2.57 -5.10 21.16
N ASP A 106 -3.49 -4.64 22.02
CA ASP A 106 -3.74 -5.19 23.36
C ASP A 106 -4.33 -6.62 23.28
N ASP A 107 -5.31 -6.85 22.40
CA ASP A 107 -5.90 -8.16 22.12
C ASP A 107 -4.89 -9.13 21.51
N TRP A 108 -4.12 -8.69 20.51
CA TRP A 108 -3.04 -9.52 19.94
C TRP A 108 -1.99 -9.83 21.00
N TYR A 109 -1.59 -8.85 21.82
CA TYR A 109 -0.57 -9.01 22.86
C TYR A 109 -0.97 -10.06 23.89
N ARG A 110 -2.19 -9.97 24.44
CA ARG A 110 -2.73 -10.91 25.44
C ARG A 110 -2.89 -12.33 24.90
N ASN A 111 -3.20 -12.48 23.61
CA ASN A 111 -3.36 -13.78 22.96
C ASN A 111 -2.01 -14.31 22.43
N ASP A 112 -1.17 -14.85 23.33
CA ASP A 112 0.15 -15.44 23.00
C ASP A 112 0.07 -16.84 22.35
N THR A 113 -1.12 -17.28 21.93
CA THR A 113 -1.36 -18.58 21.30
C THR A 113 -1.00 -18.62 19.81
N GLU A 114 -0.97 -17.47 19.14
CA GLU A 114 -0.59 -17.37 17.73
C GLU A 114 0.82 -16.81 17.54
N SER A 115 1.67 -17.56 16.85
CA SER A 115 3.02 -17.12 16.44
C SER A 115 3.02 -16.13 15.26
N LYS A 116 1.86 -15.55 14.91
CA LYS A 116 1.67 -14.71 13.73
C LYS A 116 1.98 -13.23 14.04
N PRO A 117 2.59 -12.50 13.09
CA PRO A 117 2.79 -11.06 13.22
C PRO A 117 1.47 -10.29 13.16
N LEU A 118 1.38 -9.20 13.92
CA LEU A 118 0.31 -8.21 13.78
C LEU A 118 0.69 -7.22 12.68
N SER A 119 -0.12 -7.10 11.62
CA SER A 119 0.17 -6.18 10.50
C SER A 119 -0.84 -5.05 10.41
N ILE A 120 -0.35 -3.81 10.29
CA ILE A 120 -1.14 -2.56 10.28
C ILE A 120 -0.64 -1.66 9.15
N ALA A 121 -1.54 -1.04 8.39
CA ALA A 121 -1.17 -0.04 7.37
C ALA A 121 -1.42 1.40 7.84
N VAL A 122 -0.61 2.34 7.35
CA VAL A 122 -0.64 3.75 7.75
C VAL A 122 -0.53 4.63 6.51
N PHE A 123 -1.55 5.46 6.29
CA PHE A 123 -1.61 6.40 5.17
C PHE A 123 -1.65 7.85 5.68
N GLY A 124 -1.33 8.79 4.80
CA GLY A 124 -1.28 10.21 5.15
C GLY A 124 -0.22 10.96 4.36
N GLN A 125 -0.25 12.29 4.42
CA GLN A 125 0.69 13.14 3.68
C GLN A 125 2.16 12.94 4.13
N PRO A 126 3.16 13.30 3.31
CA PRO A 126 4.54 13.41 3.75
C PRO A 126 4.68 14.33 4.97
N GLY A 127 5.40 13.86 5.99
CA GLY A 127 5.60 14.60 7.24
C GLY A 127 4.40 14.68 8.18
N SER A 128 3.22 14.11 7.88
CA SER A 128 2.06 14.13 8.80
C SER A 128 2.25 13.33 10.11
N GLY A 129 3.47 12.83 10.37
CA GLY A 129 3.79 12.10 11.59
C GLY A 129 3.42 10.61 11.58
N LYS A 130 3.10 10.03 10.42
CA LYS A 130 2.64 8.63 10.25
C LYS A 130 3.31 7.62 11.19
N SER A 131 4.63 7.51 11.13
CA SER A 131 5.41 6.57 11.94
C SER A 131 5.26 6.86 13.42
N PHE A 132 5.37 8.14 13.80
CA PHE A 132 5.29 8.57 15.18
C PHE A 132 3.93 8.28 15.84
N GLY A 133 2.82 8.64 15.19
CA GLY A 133 1.49 8.48 15.79
C GLY A 133 1.21 7.03 16.17
N VAL A 134 1.49 6.10 15.26
CA VAL A 134 1.33 4.66 15.51
C VAL A 134 2.36 4.13 16.51
N LYS A 135 3.60 4.64 16.49
CA LYS A 135 4.67 4.29 17.44
C LYS A 135 4.27 4.59 18.89
N GLU A 136 3.75 5.78 19.18
CA GLU A 136 3.33 6.15 20.54
C GLU A 136 2.14 5.33 21.03
N VAL A 137 1.15 5.08 20.17
CA VAL A 137 0.00 4.23 20.51
C VAL A 137 0.50 2.87 20.95
N ILE A 138 1.29 2.19 20.12
CA ILE A 138 1.81 0.85 20.43
C ILE A 138 2.69 0.86 21.68
N LYS A 139 3.63 1.81 21.80
CA LYS A 139 4.51 1.93 22.97
C LYS A 139 3.73 2.16 24.26
N SER A 140 2.71 3.02 24.25
CA SER A 140 1.91 3.31 25.44
C SER A 140 1.18 2.08 25.98
N ILE A 141 0.75 1.17 25.10
CA ILE A 141 0.04 -0.08 25.45
C ILE A 141 1.02 -1.16 25.90
N LEU A 142 2.13 -1.34 25.19
CA LEU A 142 3.12 -2.36 25.53
C LEU A 142 3.88 -2.02 26.81
N ALA A 143 4.16 -0.73 27.06
CA ALA A 143 4.74 -0.27 28.33
C ALA A 143 3.80 -0.51 29.52
N ALA A 144 2.49 -0.28 29.36
CA ALA A 144 1.48 -0.61 30.37
C ALA A 144 1.38 -2.12 30.68
N ASN A 145 1.81 -2.96 29.73
CA ASN A 145 1.89 -4.42 29.87
C ASN A 145 3.28 -4.94 30.32
N GLY A 146 4.24 -4.06 30.61
CA GLY A 146 5.49 -4.37 31.32
C GLY A 146 6.55 -5.17 30.54
N LYS A 147 6.52 -5.20 29.21
CA LYS A 147 7.45 -5.98 28.37
C LYS A 147 8.45 -5.08 27.62
N GLY A 148 9.66 -5.58 27.41
CA GLY A 148 10.67 -4.91 26.58
C GLY A 148 10.23 -4.82 25.11
N ILE A 149 10.65 -3.74 24.44
CA ILE A 149 10.23 -3.38 23.08
C ILE A 149 11.49 -3.02 22.29
N THR A 150 11.65 -3.59 21.10
CA THR A 150 12.67 -3.14 20.13
C THR A 150 12.00 -2.36 19.00
N ASP A 151 12.44 -1.13 18.72
CA ASP A 151 12.07 -0.44 17.48
C ASP A 151 13.00 -0.86 16.34
N LEU A 152 12.45 -1.16 15.16
CA LEU A 152 13.18 -1.41 13.92
C LEU A 152 12.54 -0.61 12.78
N GLU A 153 13.33 0.16 12.03
CA GLU A 153 12.82 1.00 10.94
C GLU A 153 13.58 0.69 9.64
N PHE A 154 12.83 0.34 8.59
CA PHE A 154 13.34 -0.02 7.27
C PHE A 154 12.62 0.80 6.20
N ASN A 155 13.34 1.63 5.45
CA ASN A 155 12.78 2.34 4.30
C ASN A 155 13.04 1.53 3.02
N LEU A 156 11.97 1.13 2.33
CA LEU A 156 12.05 0.25 1.16
C LEU A 156 12.49 0.94 -0.14
N SER A 157 12.46 2.28 -0.24
CA SER A 157 13.01 2.98 -1.42
C SER A 157 14.54 2.96 -1.44
N GLN A 158 15.17 2.70 -0.29
CA GLN A 158 16.62 2.52 -0.19
C GLN A 158 17.06 1.10 -0.59
N PHE A 159 16.15 0.12 -0.58
CA PHE A 159 16.45 -1.28 -0.91
C PHE A 159 16.53 -1.46 -2.44
N ARG A 160 17.55 -2.20 -2.89
CA ARG A 160 17.87 -2.37 -4.32
C ARG A 160 17.71 -3.81 -4.81
N LYS A 161 17.72 -4.78 -3.90
CA LYS A 161 17.60 -6.22 -4.18
C LYS A 161 16.74 -6.91 -3.13
N GLU A 162 16.14 -8.04 -3.49
CA GLU A 162 15.31 -8.87 -2.57
C GLU A 162 16.09 -9.28 -1.30
N ASP A 163 17.41 -9.40 -1.42
CA ASP A 163 18.33 -9.74 -0.34
C ASP A 163 18.48 -8.64 0.74
N ASP A 164 18.15 -7.39 0.44
CA ASP A 164 18.12 -6.31 1.45
C ASP A 164 16.93 -6.50 2.41
N LEU A 165 15.75 -6.83 1.85
CA LEU A 165 14.56 -7.19 2.62
C LEU A 165 14.73 -8.51 3.37
N ARG A 166 15.47 -9.46 2.79
CA ARG A 166 15.85 -10.73 3.45
C ARG A 166 16.68 -10.49 4.72
N GLN A 167 17.68 -9.62 4.65
CA GLN A 167 18.49 -9.21 5.81
C GLN A 167 17.65 -8.47 6.86
N ALA A 168 16.70 -7.62 6.45
CA ALA A 168 15.75 -7.01 7.39
C ALA A 168 14.93 -8.07 8.15
N PHE A 169 14.43 -9.11 7.47
CA PHE A 169 13.74 -10.24 8.10
C PHE A 169 14.65 -11.06 9.04
N GLU A 170 15.94 -11.18 8.77
CA GLU A 170 16.91 -11.80 9.68
C GLU A 170 17.07 -10.97 10.97
N VAL A 171 17.26 -9.66 10.85
CA VAL A 171 17.36 -8.74 12.01
C VAL A 171 16.10 -8.78 12.89
N ILE A 172 14.91 -8.75 12.27
CA ILE A 172 13.63 -8.83 12.98
C ILE A 172 13.50 -10.15 13.75
N ARG A 173 13.87 -11.26 13.11
CA ARG A 173 13.83 -12.60 13.71
C ARG A 173 14.78 -12.72 14.90
N ASP A 174 15.99 -12.18 14.80
CA ASP A 174 16.96 -12.21 15.89
C ASP A 174 16.48 -11.38 17.10
N LYS A 175 15.79 -10.26 16.86
CA LYS A 175 15.13 -9.48 17.92
C LYS A 175 13.93 -10.20 18.53
N ALA A 176 13.10 -10.88 17.73
CA ALA A 176 11.99 -11.68 18.23
C ALA A 176 12.43 -12.84 19.15
N LEU A 177 13.70 -13.28 19.07
CA LEU A 177 14.29 -14.27 19.98
C LEU A 177 14.76 -13.67 21.32
N SER A 178 14.95 -12.35 21.42
CA SER A 178 15.50 -11.67 22.61
C SER A 178 14.48 -11.35 23.71
N HIS A 179 13.32 -12.03 23.71
CA HIS A 179 12.15 -11.80 24.59
C HIS A 179 11.47 -10.42 24.49
N GLU A 180 12.07 -9.44 23.82
CA GLU A 180 11.44 -8.16 23.45
C GLU A 180 10.41 -8.34 22.33
N VAL A 181 9.42 -7.44 22.25
CA VAL A 181 8.48 -7.38 21.12
C VAL A 181 9.05 -6.44 20.07
N PRO A 182 9.38 -6.92 18.85
CA PRO A 182 9.82 -6.03 17.78
C PRO A 182 8.63 -5.25 17.21
N ILE A 183 8.75 -3.93 17.22
CA ILE A 183 7.90 -3.01 16.44
C ILE A 183 8.70 -2.66 15.18
N VAL A 184 8.17 -3.07 14.03
CA VAL A 184 8.84 -2.99 12.74
C VAL A 184 8.10 -2.01 11.84
N PHE A 185 8.79 -0.97 11.39
CA PHE A 185 8.28 -0.01 10.41
C PHE A 185 8.86 -0.31 9.04
N PHE A 186 8.00 -0.54 8.06
CA PHE A 186 8.32 -0.59 6.64
C PHE A 186 7.83 0.72 6.00
N ASP A 187 8.74 1.69 5.92
CA ASP A 187 8.47 3.00 5.32
C ASP A 187 8.63 2.95 3.79
N GLU A 188 7.81 3.76 3.11
CA GLU A 188 7.66 3.76 1.65
C GLU A 188 7.42 2.35 1.08
N PHE A 189 6.55 1.56 1.73
CA PHE A 189 6.24 0.17 1.31
C PHE A 189 5.59 0.09 -0.08
N ASP A 190 5.03 1.21 -0.53
CA ASP A 190 4.41 1.44 -1.82
C ASP A 190 5.39 1.94 -2.90
N SER A 191 6.70 1.89 -2.63
CA SER A 191 7.76 2.18 -3.59
C SER A 191 7.86 1.15 -4.73
N THR A 192 8.44 1.61 -5.85
CA THR A 192 8.73 0.79 -7.04
C THR A 192 9.86 -0.19 -6.77
N PHE A 193 9.72 -1.45 -7.20
CA PHE A 193 10.79 -2.45 -7.14
C PHE A 193 10.93 -3.18 -8.49
N GLU A 194 12.16 -3.37 -8.98
CA GLU A 194 12.47 -3.90 -10.33
C GLU A 194 11.68 -3.21 -11.48
N GLY A 195 11.41 -1.90 -11.35
CA GLY A 195 10.61 -1.15 -12.33
C GLY A 195 9.11 -1.43 -12.31
N ARG A 196 8.60 -2.15 -11.29
CA ARG A 196 7.17 -2.40 -11.07
C ARG A 196 6.66 -1.56 -9.89
N GLU A 197 5.59 -0.81 -10.09
CA GLU A 197 4.88 -0.13 -8.99
C GLU A 197 4.42 -1.14 -7.94
N LEU A 198 4.49 -0.77 -6.66
CA LEU A 198 4.13 -1.63 -5.53
C LEU A 198 4.85 -3.01 -5.53
N GLY A 199 6.00 -3.10 -6.22
CA GLY A 199 6.70 -4.37 -6.48
C GLY A 199 7.14 -5.12 -5.23
N TRP A 200 7.25 -4.42 -4.09
CA TRP A 200 7.53 -5.00 -2.78
C TRP A 200 6.38 -5.81 -2.18
N LEU A 201 5.10 -5.50 -2.46
CA LEU A 201 3.95 -6.11 -1.78
C LEU A 201 3.94 -7.65 -1.83
N LYS A 202 4.31 -8.23 -2.99
CA LYS A 202 4.35 -9.68 -3.20
C LYS A 202 5.30 -10.39 -2.22
N HIS A 203 6.33 -9.70 -1.73
CA HIS A 203 7.31 -10.25 -0.80
C HIS A 203 6.79 -10.30 0.64
N PHE A 204 5.83 -9.45 1.01
CA PHE A 204 5.26 -9.42 2.36
C PHE A 204 4.14 -10.41 2.60
N ILE A 205 3.44 -10.90 1.56
CA ILE A 205 2.23 -11.73 1.69
C ILE A 205 2.42 -12.94 2.63
N SER A 206 3.41 -13.80 2.38
CA SER A 206 3.68 -14.96 3.25
C SER A 206 4.26 -14.55 4.62
N PRO A 207 5.19 -13.57 4.73
CA PRO A 207 5.60 -12.99 6.01
C PRO A 207 4.44 -12.60 6.92
N ILE A 208 3.45 -11.84 6.41
CA ILE A 208 2.35 -11.31 7.22
C ILE A 208 1.19 -12.31 7.41
N THR A 209 0.93 -13.19 6.44
CA THR A 209 -0.17 -14.17 6.51
C THR A 209 0.22 -15.43 7.29
N ASP A 210 1.44 -15.94 7.06
CA ASP A 210 1.92 -17.23 7.56
C ASP A 210 2.96 -17.08 8.69
N GLY A 211 3.48 -15.88 8.93
CA GLY A 211 4.63 -15.65 9.83
C GLY A 211 5.93 -16.22 9.28
N LYS A 212 6.07 -16.38 7.96
CA LYS A 212 7.21 -17.08 7.31
C LYS A 212 7.70 -16.35 6.07
N TYR A 213 9.02 -16.30 5.88
CA TYR A 213 9.65 -15.77 4.68
C TYR A 213 10.47 -16.84 3.96
N LYS A 214 10.82 -16.59 2.69
CA LYS A 214 11.65 -17.47 1.87
C LYS A 214 13.11 -16.98 1.89
N ASP A 215 14.02 -17.89 2.18
CA ASP A 215 15.47 -17.67 2.14
C ASP A 215 16.11 -18.76 1.28
N GLY A 216 16.52 -18.41 0.06
CA GLY A 216 16.90 -19.38 -0.96
C GLY A 216 15.76 -20.36 -1.24
N GLU A 217 15.96 -21.65 -0.98
CA GLU A 217 14.92 -22.68 -1.09
C GLU A 217 14.19 -22.95 0.24
N ALA A 218 14.72 -22.48 1.37
CA ALA A 218 14.15 -22.70 2.69
C ALA A 218 13.01 -21.71 3.00
N LYS A 219 12.02 -22.17 3.78
CA LYS A 219 11.05 -21.28 4.45
C LYS A 219 11.48 -21.11 5.91
N ARG A 220 11.72 -19.88 6.35
CA ARG A 220 12.11 -19.55 7.73
C ARG A 220 10.95 -18.87 8.47
N PRO A 221 10.79 -19.12 9.78
CA PRO A 221 9.86 -18.34 10.61
C PRO A 221 10.39 -16.91 10.76
N LEU A 222 9.50 -15.93 10.68
CA LEU A 222 9.80 -14.52 10.85
C LEU A 222 9.80 -14.11 12.34
N GLY A 223 8.90 -14.72 13.12
CA GLY A 223 8.73 -14.43 14.55
C GLY A 223 7.54 -13.50 14.84
N ARG A 224 7.13 -13.47 16.11
CA ARG A 224 6.03 -12.66 16.62
C ARG A 224 6.51 -11.19 16.76
N GLY A 225 5.69 -10.24 16.31
CA GLY A 225 6.00 -8.80 16.32
C GLY A 225 4.88 -7.96 15.72
N ILE A 226 5.03 -6.64 15.74
CA ILE A 226 4.05 -5.69 15.20
C ILE A 226 4.67 -4.98 13.99
N TYR A 227 4.00 -5.03 12.85
CA TYR A 227 4.50 -4.71 11.51
C TYR A 227 3.66 -3.58 10.94
N ILE A 228 4.29 -2.45 10.65
CA ILE A 228 3.64 -1.18 10.35
C ILE A 228 4.09 -0.74 8.96
N PHE A 229 3.16 -0.74 8.02
CA PHE A 229 3.40 -0.42 6.61
C PHE A 229 3.01 1.03 6.34
N ILE A 230 3.98 1.90 6.04
CA ILE A 230 3.78 3.35 5.92
C ILE A 230 3.86 3.80 4.46
N GLY A 231 2.74 4.29 3.94
CA GLY A 231 2.60 4.69 2.54
C GLY A 231 3.13 6.10 2.28
N GLY A 232 3.93 6.26 1.22
CA GLY A 232 4.43 7.55 0.73
C GLY A 232 3.60 8.13 -0.42
N THR A 233 2.96 7.28 -1.24
CA THR A 233 2.33 7.65 -2.51
C THR A 233 0.83 7.99 -2.39
N LYS A 234 0.12 7.39 -1.42
CA LYS A 234 -1.31 7.59 -1.19
C LYS A 234 -1.60 8.14 0.21
N THR A 235 -2.56 9.05 0.29
CA THR A 235 -2.91 9.76 1.53
C THR A 235 -3.97 9.08 2.36
N LYS A 236 -4.77 8.18 1.77
CA LYS A 236 -5.82 7.41 2.45
C LYS A 236 -5.78 5.94 2.04
N TYR A 237 -6.27 5.07 2.93
CA TYR A 237 -6.52 3.66 2.64
C TYR A 237 -7.42 3.49 1.42
N GLU A 238 -8.47 4.31 1.27
CA GLU A 238 -9.40 4.23 0.12
C GLU A 238 -8.71 4.57 -1.22
N ASP A 239 -7.80 5.56 -1.24
CA ASP A 239 -7.02 5.90 -2.43
C ASP A 239 -6.07 4.76 -2.86
N PHE A 240 -5.72 3.87 -1.92
CA PHE A 240 -4.84 2.73 -2.14
C PHE A 240 -5.63 1.44 -2.48
N PHE A 241 -6.71 1.14 -1.76
CA PHE A 241 -7.46 -0.12 -1.86
C PHE A 241 -8.86 0.01 -2.49
N GLY A 242 -9.35 1.20 -2.85
CA GLY A 242 -10.73 1.41 -3.32
C GLY A 242 -11.15 0.62 -4.58
N ASN A 243 -10.18 0.18 -5.39
CA ASN A 243 -10.41 -0.69 -6.54
C ASN A 243 -10.47 -2.19 -6.18
N VAL A 244 -10.18 -2.56 -4.92
CA VAL A 244 -10.22 -3.93 -4.40
C VAL A 244 -11.63 -4.24 -3.89
N PRO A 245 -12.33 -5.25 -4.42
CA PRO A 245 -13.66 -5.61 -3.95
C PRO A 245 -13.63 -6.15 -2.51
N ALA A 246 -14.69 -5.83 -1.77
CA ALA A 246 -14.79 -6.07 -0.33
C ALA A 246 -14.86 -7.55 0.03
N SER A 247 -14.22 -7.92 1.14
CA SER A 247 -14.35 -9.24 1.76
C SER A 247 -15.74 -9.38 2.42
N GLY A 248 -16.69 -10.00 1.73
CA GLY A 248 -18.07 -10.10 2.21
C GLY A 248 -19.09 -10.37 1.11
N ASP A 249 -18.80 -9.90 -0.11
CA ASP A 249 -19.17 -10.70 -1.28
C ASP A 249 -18.54 -12.09 -1.09
N GLY A 250 -19.26 -13.15 -1.46
CA GLY A 250 -18.73 -14.51 -1.39
C GLY A 250 -17.58 -14.71 -2.40
N PRO A 251 -17.34 -15.94 -2.89
CA PRO A 251 -16.75 -16.11 -4.21
C PRO A 251 -17.76 -15.61 -5.28
N GLY A 252 -17.94 -14.28 -5.34
CA GLY A 252 -18.52 -13.55 -6.47
C GLY A 252 -17.56 -13.63 -7.65
N ASP A 253 -17.44 -14.82 -8.21
CA ASP A 253 -16.77 -15.18 -9.45
C ASP A 253 -15.33 -14.66 -9.67
N PHE A 254 -14.56 -14.43 -8.58
CA PHE A 254 -13.09 -14.59 -8.63
C PHE A 254 -12.66 -16.03 -8.91
N THR A 255 -13.61 -16.97 -8.78
CA THR A 255 -13.56 -18.34 -9.30
C THR A 255 -14.07 -18.45 -10.74
N GLY A 256 -14.22 -17.34 -11.47
CA GLY A 256 -14.43 -17.34 -12.90
C GLY A 256 -13.23 -18.07 -13.51
N GLN A 257 -13.48 -19.31 -13.95
CA GLN A 257 -12.45 -20.35 -14.09
C GLN A 257 -11.18 -19.77 -14.70
N SER A 258 -10.09 -19.75 -13.91
CA SER A 258 -8.75 -19.64 -14.50
C SER A 258 -8.66 -20.73 -15.57
N PRO A 259 -8.25 -20.41 -16.80
CA PRO A 259 -8.31 -21.35 -17.91
C PRO A 259 -7.71 -22.70 -17.49
N SER A 260 -8.52 -23.75 -17.54
CA SER A 260 -8.07 -25.10 -17.18
C SER A 260 -7.15 -25.62 -18.28
N PHE A 261 -5.86 -25.32 -18.18
CA PHE A 261 -4.82 -25.79 -19.09
C PHE A 261 -4.76 -27.33 -19.12
N GLN A 262 -5.02 -27.97 -17.98
CA GLN A 262 -4.99 -29.43 -17.81
C GLN A 262 -5.81 -30.20 -18.86
N THR A 263 -7.05 -29.75 -19.15
CA THR A 263 -7.95 -30.52 -20.04
C THR A 263 -7.56 -30.46 -21.52
N PRO A 264 -7.21 -29.28 -22.11
CA PRO A 264 -6.56 -29.21 -23.41
C PRO A 264 -5.21 -29.94 -23.47
N GLU A 265 -4.36 -29.80 -22.45
CA GLU A 265 -3.07 -30.49 -22.42
C GLU A 265 -3.21 -32.00 -22.46
N ASP A 266 -4.08 -32.57 -21.63
CA ASP A 266 -4.28 -34.01 -21.54
C ASP A 266 -4.91 -34.57 -22.84
N GLY A 267 -5.83 -33.82 -23.46
CA GLY A 267 -6.36 -34.15 -24.78
C GLY A 267 -5.31 -34.11 -25.90
N LEU A 268 -4.35 -33.16 -25.84
CA LEU A 268 -3.23 -33.12 -26.80
C LEU A 268 -2.23 -34.26 -26.54
N LYS A 269 -1.95 -34.60 -25.28
CA LYS A 269 -1.11 -35.76 -24.89
C LYS A 269 -1.72 -37.07 -25.41
N GLU A 270 -3.03 -37.27 -25.26
CA GLU A 270 -3.76 -38.41 -25.81
C GLU A 270 -3.71 -38.44 -27.35
N PHE A 271 -3.99 -37.31 -28.00
CA PHE A 271 -3.96 -37.22 -29.46
C PHE A 271 -2.57 -37.54 -30.05
N LEU A 272 -1.50 -37.03 -29.43
CA LEU A 272 -0.12 -37.32 -29.81
C LEU A 272 0.22 -38.81 -29.66
N GLY A 273 -0.24 -39.45 -28.57
CA GLY A 273 -0.09 -40.89 -28.36
C GLY A 273 -0.87 -41.76 -29.36
N GLY A 274 -1.92 -41.21 -29.97
CA GLY A 274 -2.69 -41.87 -31.04
C GLY A 274 -2.12 -41.70 -32.47
N ILE A 275 -1.03 -40.97 -32.66
CA ILE A 275 -0.37 -40.85 -33.97
C ILE A 275 0.49 -42.10 -34.18
N ASP A 276 0.15 -42.92 -35.18
CA ASP A 276 0.95 -44.07 -35.58
C ASP A 276 2.34 -43.63 -36.07
N LEU A 277 3.37 -43.86 -35.26
CA LEU A 277 4.76 -43.47 -35.52
C LEU A 277 5.56 -44.52 -36.30
N ASN A 278 4.99 -45.67 -36.65
CA ASN A 278 5.71 -46.76 -37.33
C ASN A 278 6.55 -46.27 -38.51
N ARG A 279 7.87 -46.27 -38.32
CA ARG A 279 8.90 -46.03 -39.35
C ARG A 279 9.62 -47.35 -39.60
N ALA A 280 9.78 -47.74 -40.86
CA ALA A 280 10.57 -48.91 -41.21
C ALA A 280 12.06 -48.70 -40.84
N GLY A 281 12.51 -49.29 -39.73
CA GLY A 281 13.93 -49.38 -39.36
C GLY A 281 14.51 -48.26 -38.50
N ALA A 282 13.71 -47.41 -37.84
CA ALA A 282 14.18 -46.38 -36.92
C ALA A 282 13.53 -46.54 -35.53
N ALA A 283 14.26 -46.17 -34.46
CA ALA A 283 13.69 -46.08 -33.12
C ALA A 283 12.60 -45.00 -33.07
N GLU A 284 11.50 -45.27 -32.37
CA GLU A 284 10.41 -44.30 -32.22
C GLU A 284 10.87 -43.10 -31.37
N PRO A 285 10.54 -41.86 -31.78
CA PRO A 285 10.90 -40.68 -31.00
C PRO A 285 10.09 -40.63 -29.69
N THR A 286 10.79 -40.60 -28.56
CA THR A 286 10.16 -40.51 -27.24
C THR A 286 9.66 -39.09 -27.00
N LEU A 287 8.37 -38.93 -26.73
CA LEU A 287 7.78 -37.64 -26.38
C LEU A 287 7.97 -37.38 -24.88
N THR A 288 8.53 -36.23 -24.52
CA THR A 288 8.62 -35.78 -23.13
C THR A 288 7.87 -34.48 -22.91
N TYR A 289 7.13 -34.37 -21.81
CA TYR A 289 6.25 -33.22 -21.55
C TYR A 289 6.88 -32.25 -20.55
N MET A 290 6.67 -30.95 -20.74
CA MET A 290 7.10 -29.88 -19.83
C MET A 290 6.08 -28.75 -19.80
N GLU A 291 5.82 -28.23 -18.60
CA GLU A 291 4.83 -27.17 -18.34
C GLU A 291 5.56 -25.94 -17.78
N LEU A 292 5.42 -24.79 -18.44
CA LEU A 292 6.11 -23.55 -18.16
C LEU A 292 5.10 -22.40 -18.04
N ASP A 293 4.84 -21.96 -16.82
CA ASP A 293 4.00 -20.79 -16.56
C ASP A 293 4.82 -19.49 -16.65
N MET A 294 4.53 -18.69 -17.68
CA MET A 294 5.23 -17.43 -17.93
C MET A 294 4.91 -16.35 -16.90
N SER A 295 3.78 -16.45 -16.17
CA SER A 295 3.43 -15.52 -15.09
C SER A 295 4.33 -15.66 -13.86
N MET A 296 4.95 -16.82 -13.69
CA MET A 296 5.88 -17.14 -12.60
C MET A 296 7.32 -16.70 -12.88
N MET A 297 7.59 -16.12 -14.06
CA MET A 297 8.89 -15.62 -14.46
C MET A 297 8.91 -14.08 -14.47
N SER A 298 9.98 -13.48 -13.95
CA SER A 298 10.20 -12.02 -13.95
C SER A 298 11.41 -11.59 -14.79
N ARG A 299 12.32 -12.52 -15.11
CA ARG A 299 13.59 -12.22 -15.81
C ARG A 299 13.83 -13.23 -16.95
N TYR A 300 14.26 -12.75 -18.12
CA TYR A 300 14.54 -13.61 -19.30
C TYR A 300 15.55 -14.75 -19.03
N ASN A 301 16.47 -14.57 -18.07
CA ASN A 301 17.38 -15.64 -17.64
C ASN A 301 16.65 -16.91 -17.11
N GLN A 302 15.43 -16.80 -16.59
CA GLN A 302 14.63 -17.96 -16.17
C GLN A 302 14.15 -18.76 -17.39
N LEU A 303 13.65 -18.08 -18.43
CA LEU A 303 13.25 -18.72 -19.69
C LEU A 303 14.45 -19.34 -20.42
N LYS A 304 15.63 -18.69 -20.43
CA LYS A 304 16.85 -19.27 -21.02
C LYS A 304 17.27 -20.57 -20.34
N LYS A 305 17.18 -20.67 -19.01
CA LYS A 305 17.43 -21.95 -18.30
C LYS A 305 16.50 -23.05 -18.80
N LYS A 306 15.23 -22.74 -19.07
CA LYS A 306 14.28 -23.68 -19.66
C LYS A 306 14.60 -24.04 -21.11
N PHE A 307 15.13 -23.11 -21.93
CA PHE A 307 15.63 -23.47 -23.26
C PHE A 307 16.84 -24.42 -23.22
N TYR A 308 17.72 -24.33 -22.21
CA TYR A 308 18.75 -25.36 -21.99
C TYR A 308 18.12 -26.71 -21.59
N GLU A 309 17.17 -26.76 -20.65
CA GLU A 309 16.48 -28.01 -20.29
C GLU A 309 15.75 -28.67 -21.47
N ILE A 310 15.14 -27.88 -22.38
CA ILE A 310 14.55 -28.36 -23.63
C ILE A 310 15.63 -28.97 -24.54
N ARG A 311 16.72 -28.22 -24.74
CA ARG A 311 17.84 -28.64 -25.59
C ARG A 311 18.48 -29.94 -25.11
N ASP A 312 18.69 -30.07 -23.81
CA ASP A 312 19.37 -31.25 -23.25
C ASP A 312 18.55 -32.53 -23.47
N LYS A 313 17.21 -32.46 -23.38
CA LYS A 313 16.32 -33.56 -23.78
C LYS A 313 16.40 -33.85 -25.28
N ALA A 314 16.35 -32.81 -26.13
CA ALA A 314 16.47 -32.97 -27.58
C ALA A 314 17.82 -33.58 -28.02
N LEU A 315 18.90 -33.34 -27.26
CA LEU A 315 20.23 -33.94 -27.49
C LEU A 315 20.29 -35.44 -27.14
N VAL A 316 19.44 -35.92 -26.24
CA VAL A 316 19.33 -37.35 -25.89
C VAL A 316 18.47 -38.13 -26.90
N GLY A 317 17.75 -37.42 -27.78
CA GLY A 317 16.93 -38.00 -28.86
C GLY A 317 15.42 -37.91 -28.61
N ASP A 318 15.00 -37.37 -27.46
CA ASP A 318 13.59 -37.09 -27.16
C ASP A 318 13.07 -35.93 -28.03
N ILE A 319 11.75 -35.86 -28.19
CA ILE A 319 11.06 -34.66 -28.69
C ILE A 319 10.30 -34.03 -27.52
N PRO A 320 10.78 -32.90 -26.97
CA PRO A 320 10.11 -32.24 -25.86
C PRO A 320 8.87 -31.47 -26.36
N VAL A 321 7.71 -31.79 -25.79
CA VAL A 321 6.46 -31.05 -25.93
C VAL A 321 6.37 -30.07 -24.78
N VAL A 322 6.36 -28.77 -25.09
CA VAL A 322 6.54 -27.68 -24.14
C VAL A 322 5.31 -26.78 -24.12
N PHE A 323 4.60 -26.78 -23.01
CA PHE A 323 3.43 -25.98 -22.75
C PHE A 323 3.83 -24.63 -22.13
N PHE A 324 3.71 -23.55 -22.89
CA PHE A 324 3.95 -22.18 -22.45
C PHE A 324 2.62 -21.54 -22.02
N ARG A 325 2.24 -21.77 -20.76
CA ARG A 325 1.04 -21.19 -20.14
C ARG A 325 1.21 -19.69 -19.91
N ASN A 326 0.15 -18.92 -20.17
CA ASN A 326 0.13 -17.45 -20.04
C ASN A 326 1.19 -16.75 -20.92
N PHE A 327 1.52 -17.31 -22.10
CA PHE A 327 2.54 -16.74 -23.01
C PHE A 327 2.21 -15.32 -23.51
N ASP A 328 0.93 -14.97 -23.47
CA ASP A 328 0.35 -13.67 -23.81
C ASP A 328 0.34 -12.68 -22.62
N GLY A 329 0.97 -13.04 -21.51
CA GLY A 329 1.18 -12.16 -20.36
C GLY A 329 2.19 -11.03 -20.59
N GLU A 330 2.28 -10.15 -19.59
CA GLU A 330 3.19 -9.00 -19.58
C GLU A 330 4.64 -9.40 -19.23
N PHE A 331 5.61 -8.68 -19.78
CA PHE A 331 7.02 -8.79 -19.36
C PHE A 331 7.62 -7.41 -19.13
N GLY A 332 8.10 -7.16 -17.92
CA GLY A 332 8.47 -5.81 -17.48
C GLY A 332 7.23 -4.92 -17.41
N ALA A 333 7.22 -3.82 -18.16
CA ALA A 333 6.07 -2.93 -18.35
C ALA A 333 5.36 -3.12 -19.72
N GLU A 334 5.75 -4.14 -20.51
CA GLU A 334 5.26 -4.34 -21.87
C GLU A 334 4.19 -5.46 -21.92
N LYS A 335 2.98 -5.09 -22.36
CA LYS A 335 1.91 -6.05 -22.69
C LYS A 335 2.32 -6.93 -23.85
N LEU A 336 2.02 -8.23 -23.76
CA LEU A 336 2.55 -9.26 -24.68
C LEU A 336 4.10 -9.30 -24.74
N GLY A 337 4.80 -8.75 -23.74
CA GLY A 337 6.24 -8.56 -23.77
C GLY A 337 7.08 -9.84 -23.83
N TRP A 338 6.47 -11.01 -23.60
CA TRP A 338 7.12 -12.32 -23.78
C TRP A 338 7.30 -12.73 -25.24
N LEU A 339 6.41 -12.34 -26.15
CA LEU A 339 6.35 -12.87 -27.52
C LEU A 339 7.67 -12.71 -28.30
N LYS A 340 8.34 -11.57 -28.13
CA LYS A 340 9.63 -11.27 -28.78
C LYS A 340 10.76 -12.26 -28.43
N TYR A 341 10.70 -12.90 -27.26
CA TYR A 341 11.72 -13.88 -26.84
C TYR A 341 11.53 -15.26 -27.44
N PHE A 342 10.36 -15.56 -28.01
CA PHE A 342 10.09 -16.82 -28.71
C PHE A 342 10.45 -16.77 -30.20
N LEU A 343 10.61 -15.60 -30.81
CA LEU A 343 10.74 -15.46 -32.26
C LEU A 343 11.93 -16.22 -32.87
N ALA A 344 13.11 -16.12 -32.27
CA ALA A 344 14.30 -16.87 -32.71
C ALA A 344 14.19 -18.38 -32.39
N PRO A 345 13.76 -18.79 -31.17
CA PRO A 345 13.43 -20.18 -30.88
C PRO A 345 12.47 -20.84 -31.90
N MET A 346 11.43 -20.12 -32.34
CA MET A 346 10.44 -20.62 -33.31
C MET A 346 10.96 -20.60 -34.77
N GLN A 347 11.69 -19.55 -35.16
CA GLN A 347 12.10 -19.33 -36.56
C GLN A 347 13.39 -20.05 -36.93
N ASP A 348 14.38 -19.94 -36.06
CA ASP A 348 15.77 -20.32 -36.31
C ASP A 348 16.14 -21.58 -35.56
N GLY A 349 15.36 -21.96 -34.54
CA GLY A 349 15.61 -23.12 -33.69
C GLY A 349 16.74 -22.88 -32.69
N GLU A 350 16.99 -21.62 -32.34
CA GLU A 350 18.08 -21.20 -31.47
C GLU A 350 17.66 -20.07 -30.53
N PHE A 351 18.40 -19.89 -29.43
CA PHE A 351 18.27 -18.76 -28.52
C PHE A 351 19.64 -18.13 -28.25
N PHE A 352 19.64 -16.88 -27.79
CA PHE A 352 20.86 -16.12 -27.56
C PHE A 352 21.20 -16.04 -26.08
N ASP A 353 22.44 -16.40 -25.72
CA ASP A 353 22.95 -16.29 -24.37
C ASP A 353 24.45 -15.94 -24.36
N HIS A 354 24.87 -15.06 -23.44
CA HIS A 354 26.27 -14.65 -23.26
C HIS A 354 27.05 -14.33 -24.56
N GLY A 355 26.42 -13.68 -25.54
CA GLY A 355 27.06 -13.33 -26.83
C GLY A 355 27.00 -14.42 -27.90
N SER A 356 26.49 -15.61 -27.58
CA SER A 356 26.48 -16.80 -28.43
C SER A 356 25.06 -17.27 -28.78
N ARG A 357 24.93 -17.97 -29.91
CA ARG A 357 23.70 -18.64 -30.33
C ARG A 357 23.74 -20.11 -29.91
N HIS A 358 22.66 -20.59 -29.29
CA HIS A 358 22.52 -21.96 -28.80
C HIS A 358 21.34 -22.64 -29.50
N PRO A 359 21.55 -23.75 -30.23
CA PRO A 359 20.46 -24.47 -30.88
C PRO A 359 19.61 -25.20 -29.84
N ILE A 360 18.29 -25.26 -30.06
CA ILE A 360 17.31 -25.97 -29.23
C ILE A 360 17.13 -27.41 -29.74
N GLY A 361 17.09 -27.61 -31.05
CA GLY A 361 16.79 -28.91 -31.67
C GLY A 361 15.29 -29.16 -31.87
N ARG A 362 14.91 -30.44 -32.01
CA ARG A 362 13.52 -30.84 -32.21
C ARG A 362 12.72 -30.67 -30.92
N ALA A 363 11.58 -30.02 -31.01
CA ALA A 363 10.63 -29.79 -29.91
C ALA A 363 9.25 -29.41 -30.50
N ILE A 364 8.20 -29.53 -29.70
CA ILE A 364 6.87 -29.00 -30.03
C ILE A 364 6.56 -27.92 -29.00
N PHE A 365 6.47 -26.66 -29.43
CA PHE A 365 6.08 -25.53 -28.60
C PHE A 365 4.58 -25.31 -28.70
N VAL A 366 3.91 -25.36 -27.56
CA VAL A 366 2.48 -25.20 -27.41
C VAL A 366 2.23 -23.92 -26.62
N PHE A 367 1.66 -22.91 -27.27
CA PHE A 367 1.45 -21.59 -26.68
C PHE A 367 0.01 -21.46 -26.18
N GLU A 368 -0.16 -21.37 -24.86
CA GLU A 368 -1.45 -21.44 -24.19
C GLU A 368 -1.90 -20.08 -23.64
N GLN A 369 -2.97 -19.58 -24.23
CA GLN A 369 -3.55 -18.29 -23.89
C GLN A 369 -4.08 -18.26 -22.45
N GLY A 370 -3.63 -17.27 -21.67
CA GLY A 370 -4.07 -17.00 -20.30
C GLY A 370 -4.87 -15.70 -20.15
N THR A 371 -4.73 -14.75 -21.07
CA THR A 371 -5.38 -13.43 -21.04
C THR A 371 -6.36 -13.29 -22.22
N PRO A 372 -7.22 -12.26 -22.32
CA PRO A 372 -8.16 -12.14 -23.43
C PRO A 372 -7.51 -11.70 -24.76
N HIS A 373 -6.19 -11.51 -24.82
CA HIS A 373 -5.50 -10.93 -25.98
C HIS A 373 -5.65 -11.74 -27.28
N PHE A 374 -5.87 -13.05 -27.20
CA PHE A 374 -6.13 -13.91 -28.37
C PHE A 374 -7.61 -14.37 -28.47
N ASN A 375 -8.54 -13.73 -27.76
CA ASN A 375 -9.96 -14.09 -27.80
C ASN A 375 -10.56 -14.01 -29.21
N GLY A 376 -11.14 -15.13 -29.66
CA GLY A 376 -11.76 -15.26 -30.98
C GLY A 376 -10.77 -15.47 -32.14
N PHE A 377 -9.46 -15.47 -31.88
CA PHE A 377 -8.45 -15.66 -32.91
C PHE A 377 -8.55 -17.06 -33.54
N PRO A 378 -8.41 -17.22 -34.88
CA PRO A 378 -8.16 -16.18 -35.90
C PRO A 378 -9.40 -15.59 -36.63
N GLN A 379 -10.65 -15.77 -36.19
CA GLN A 379 -11.77 -15.05 -36.85
C GLN A 379 -11.82 -13.57 -36.44
N THR A 380 -11.47 -13.25 -35.20
CA THR A 380 -11.21 -11.88 -34.80
C THR A 380 -9.81 -11.47 -35.26
N GLN A 381 -9.70 -10.29 -35.85
CA GLN A 381 -8.39 -9.69 -36.12
C GLN A 381 -7.79 -9.20 -34.80
N LEU A 382 -6.55 -9.58 -34.53
CA LEU A 382 -5.80 -9.06 -33.40
C LEU A 382 -5.51 -7.57 -33.62
N ARG A 383 -5.67 -6.76 -32.57
CA ARG A 383 -5.41 -5.32 -32.62
C ARG A 383 -3.91 -5.04 -32.52
N TYR A 384 -3.18 -5.29 -33.62
CA TYR A 384 -1.73 -5.13 -33.68
C TYR A 384 -1.23 -3.71 -33.34
N ALA A 385 -2.07 -2.68 -33.54
CA ALA A 385 -1.75 -1.29 -33.23
C ALA A 385 -1.74 -0.98 -31.72
N ASP A 386 -2.44 -1.78 -30.90
CA ASP A 386 -2.57 -1.54 -29.45
C ASP A 386 -1.31 -1.95 -28.67
N HIS A 387 -0.40 -2.71 -29.31
CA HIS A 387 0.80 -3.29 -28.70
C HIS A 387 2.08 -3.08 -29.55
N PRO A 388 2.48 -1.82 -29.81
CA PRO A 388 3.70 -1.51 -30.56
C PRO A 388 4.95 -1.93 -29.76
N GLY A 389 5.74 -2.85 -30.32
CA GLY A 389 6.94 -3.41 -29.68
C GLY A 389 6.85 -4.92 -29.45
N ALA A 390 5.65 -5.43 -29.13
CA ALA A 390 5.43 -6.82 -28.73
C ALA A 390 5.69 -7.87 -29.83
N LYS A 391 5.90 -7.45 -31.09
CA LYS A 391 6.14 -8.35 -32.23
C LYS A 391 5.02 -9.41 -32.42
N LEU A 392 3.77 -9.01 -32.19
CA LEU A 392 2.60 -9.89 -32.32
C LEU A 392 2.40 -10.46 -33.75
N PRO A 393 2.51 -9.68 -34.86
CA PRO A 393 2.40 -10.25 -36.21
C PRO A 393 3.51 -11.26 -36.52
N ASP A 394 4.74 -10.89 -36.13
CA ASP A 394 5.94 -11.72 -36.19
C ASP A 394 5.73 -13.06 -35.48
N PHE A 395 5.20 -13.06 -34.26
CA PHE A 395 4.91 -14.28 -33.51
C PHE A 395 3.85 -15.15 -34.20
N VAL A 396 2.72 -14.55 -34.60
CA VAL A 396 1.61 -15.28 -35.24
C VAL A 396 2.03 -15.94 -36.56
N SER A 397 2.84 -15.26 -37.39
CA SER A 397 3.36 -15.82 -38.65
C SER A 397 4.25 -17.07 -38.50
N ARG A 398 4.75 -17.33 -37.29
CA ARG A 398 5.61 -18.48 -36.96
C ARG A 398 4.83 -19.68 -36.41
N LEU A 399 3.54 -19.52 -36.12
CA LEU A 399 2.66 -20.64 -35.76
C LEU A 399 2.34 -21.51 -36.99
N ARG A 400 2.33 -22.82 -36.81
CA ARG A 400 2.06 -23.84 -37.85
C ARG A 400 0.73 -24.56 -37.69
N GLY A 401 -0.03 -24.22 -36.66
CA GLY A 401 -1.36 -24.73 -36.39
C GLY A 401 -1.94 -24.11 -35.13
N TYR A 402 -3.25 -24.29 -34.93
CA TYR A 402 -3.92 -23.93 -33.68
C TYR A 402 -5.10 -24.86 -33.39
N VAL A 403 -5.48 -24.91 -32.12
CA VAL A 403 -6.69 -25.59 -31.64
C VAL A 403 -7.46 -24.63 -30.75
N ARG A 404 -8.78 -24.83 -30.66
CA ARG A 404 -9.65 -24.14 -29.71
C ARG A 404 -9.99 -25.03 -28.55
N ASN A 405 -10.16 -24.43 -27.37
CA ASN A 405 -10.87 -25.10 -26.29
C ASN A 405 -12.28 -25.52 -26.76
N GLY A 406 -12.62 -26.80 -26.59
CA GLY A 406 -13.83 -27.45 -27.15
C GLY A 406 -13.74 -27.91 -28.62
N GLY A 407 -12.62 -27.68 -29.32
CA GLY A 407 -12.38 -28.19 -30.67
C GLY A 407 -11.48 -29.43 -30.68
N GLY A 408 -11.63 -30.29 -31.70
CA GLY A 408 -10.78 -31.46 -31.90
C GLY A 408 -9.39 -31.13 -32.46
N TYR A 409 -8.43 -32.04 -32.25
CA TYR A 409 -7.03 -31.91 -32.67
C TYR A 409 -6.77 -32.27 -34.14
N ASP A 410 -7.77 -32.70 -34.90
CA ASP A 410 -7.62 -33.17 -36.29
C ASP A 410 -7.00 -32.12 -37.23
N SER A 411 -7.20 -30.82 -36.95
CA SER A 411 -6.54 -29.73 -37.67
C SER A 411 -5.01 -29.79 -37.61
N LEU A 412 -4.45 -30.36 -36.53
CA LEU A 412 -3.03 -30.54 -36.34
C LEU A 412 -2.49 -31.87 -36.89
N LYS A 413 -3.37 -32.82 -37.26
CA LYS A 413 -2.98 -34.20 -37.60
C LYS A 413 -1.87 -34.26 -38.66
N ASN A 414 -2.03 -33.50 -39.74
CA ASN A 414 -1.10 -33.49 -40.86
C ASN A 414 0.27 -32.90 -40.48
N VAL A 415 0.27 -31.77 -39.76
CA VAL A 415 1.53 -31.09 -39.38
C VAL A 415 2.28 -31.84 -38.27
N LEU A 416 1.57 -32.43 -37.30
CA LEU A 416 2.16 -33.27 -36.28
C LEU A 416 2.68 -34.59 -36.85
N THR A 417 1.91 -35.27 -37.71
CA THR A 417 2.36 -36.51 -38.37
C THR A 417 3.58 -36.25 -39.24
N TRP A 418 3.60 -35.17 -40.04
CA TRP A 418 4.79 -34.77 -40.80
C TRP A 418 5.98 -34.53 -39.86
N TYR A 419 5.84 -33.66 -38.85
CA TYR A 419 6.94 -33.29 -37.97
C TYR A 419 7.52 -34.47 -37.19
N LEU A 420 6.67 -35.41 -36.77
CA LEU A 420 7.07 -36.62 -36.05
C LEU A 420 7.64 -37.71 -36.97
N LYS A 421 7.28 -37.75 -38.27
CA LYS A 421 7.80 -38.70 -39.27
C LYS A 421 8.96 -38.19 -40.13
N ASP A 422 9.21 -36.89 -40.17
CA ASP A 422 10.40 -36.30 -40.81
C ASP A 422 11.62 -36.45 -39.86
N ASP A 423 12.79 -36.80 -40.39
CA ASP A 423 14.08 -36.80 -39.68
C ASP A 423 14.91 -35.53 -39.96
N LYS A 424 14.55 -34.75 -40.98
CA LYS A 424 15.23 -33.51 -41.39
C LYS A 424 14.69 -32.28 -40.67
N ALA A 425 13.50 -32.38 -40.08
CA ALA A 425 12.95 -31.33 -39.22
C ALA A 425 13.83 -31.18 -37.97
N ASN A 426 14.57 -30.06 -37.86
CA ASN A 426 15.54 -29.81 -36.78
C ASN A 426 15.23 -28.58 -35.90
N LYS A 427 14.12 -27.87 -36.19
CA LYS A 427 13.64 -26.70 -35.45
C LYS A 427 12.37 -27.02 -34.65
N PRO A 428 12.03 -26.26 -33.59
CA PRO A 428 10.77 -26.43 -32.88
C PRO A 428 9.54 -26.20 -33.76
N LEU A 429 8.57 -27.13 -33.71
CA LEU A 429 7.24 -26.92 -34.28
C LEU A 429 6.40 -26.09 -33.32
N SER A 430 5.85 -24.97 -33.77
CA SER A 430 5.07 -24.06 -32.91
C SER A 430 3.57 -24.09 -33.22
N ILE A 431 2.73 -24.32 -32.21
CA ILE A 431 1.26 -24.35 -32.30
C ILE A 431 0.61 -23.53 -31.18
N GLY A 432 -0.58 -23.00 -31.42
CA GLY A 432 -1.35 -22.23 -30.43
C GLY A 432 -2.55 -22.99 -29.86
N LEU A 433 -2.77 -22.88 -28.55
CA LEU A 433 -4.00 -23.28 -27.88
C LEU A 433 -4.72 -22.01 -27.42
N PHE A 434 -5.80 -21.67 -28.13
CA PHE A 434 -6.54 -20.42 -27.93
C PHE A 434 -7.93 -20.69 -27.35
N GLN A 435 -8.36 -19.83 -26.43
CA GLN A 435 -9.58 -20.02 -25.67
C GLN A 435 -10.21 -18.69 -25.26
N SER A 436 -11.49 -18.72 -24.90
CA SER A 436 -12.20 -17.53 -24.43
C SER A 436 -11.84 -17.21 -22.98
N CYS A 437 -10.74 -16.49 -22.78
CA CYS A 437 -10.37 -15.95 -21.47
C CYS A 437 -11.21 -14.71 -21.12
N ARG A 438 -11.60 -14.53 -19.86
CA ARG A 438 -12.03 -13.21 -19.39
C ARG A 438 -10.80 -12.33 -19.18
N GLU A 439 -10.97 -11.01 -19.03
CA GLU A 439 -9.89 -10.16 -18.52
C GLU A 439 -9.45 -10.72 -17.15
N PRO A 440 -8.18 -11.13 -16.98
CA PRO A 440 -7.70 -11.49 -15.65
C PRO A 440 -7.78 -10.24 -14.79
N PRO A 441 -8.26 -10.33 -13.53
CA PRO A 441 -8.11 -9.22 -12.61
C PRO A 441 -6.62 -8.88 -12.52
N ASP A 442 -6.29 -7.59 -12.63
CA ASP A 442 -4.94 -7.06 -12.61
C ASP A 442 -4.05 -7.84 -11.61
N PRO A 443 -2.90 -8.43 -12.03
CA PRO A 443 -2.03 -9.18 -11.13
C PRO A 443 -1.65 -8.40 -9.87
N LEU A 444 -1.52 -7.08 -9.99
CA LEU A 444 -1.29 -6.20 -8.85
C LEU A 444 -2.54 -6.11 -7.95
N LEU A 445 -3.75 -6.09 -8.49
CA LEU A 445 -4.99 -6.14 -7.72
C LEU A 445 -5.11 -7.42 -6.88
N LYS A 446 -4.70 -8.59 -7.42
CA LYS A 446 -4.64 -9.85 -6.65
C LYS A 446 -3.66 -9.76 -5.47
N VAL A 447 -2.48 -9.17 -5.69
CA VAL A 447 -1.47 -8.97 -4.64
C VAL A 447 -1.96 -7.95 -3.61
N LYS A 448 -2.55 -6.82 -4.03
CA LYS A 448 -3.15 -5.80 -3.15
C LYS A 448 -4.28 -6.38 -2.32
N LYS A 449 -5.14 -7.22 -2.89
CA LYS A 449 -6.18 -7.94 -2.14
C LYS A 449 -5.58 -8.88 -1.11
N ALA A 450 -4.63 -9.73 -1.49
CA ALA A 450 -3.98 -10.66 -0.56
C ALA A 450 -3.23 -9.94 0.58
N PHE A 451 -2.64 -8.78 0.29
CA PHE A 451 -2.03 -7.92 1.31
C PHE A 451 -3.09 -7.33 2.25
N ASN A 452 -4.18 -6.81 1.69
CA ASN A 452 -5.29 -6.22 2.44
C ASN A 452 -5.99 -7.23 3.37
N ASP A 453 -6.30 -8.41 2.84
CA ASP A 453 -6.93 -9.52 3.58
C ASP A 453 -6.06 -9.98 4.78
N ALA A 454 -4.75 -9.69 4.77
CA ALA A 454 -3.81 -10.04 5.82
C ALA A 454 -3.55 -8.90 6.84
N LEU A 455 -3.92 -7.66 6.53
CA LEU A 455 -3.89 -6.55 7.49
C LEU A 455 -4.93 -6.78 8.60
N LYS A 456 -4.59 -6.36 9.82
CA LYS A 456 -5.51 -6.37 10.98
C LYS A 456 -6.13 -5.01 11.28
N GLY A 457 -5.65 -3.96 10.62
CA GLY A 457 -6.20 -2.61 10.70
C GLY A 457 -5.42 -1.64 9.85
N TYR A 458 -5.95 -0.43 9.71
CA TYR A 458 -5.27 0.71 9.11
C TYR A 458 -5.58 1.99 9.89
N VAL A 459 -4.80 3.04 9.65
CA VAL A 459 -5.13 4.41 10.05
C VAL A 459 -4.73 5.39 8.95
N ASP A 460 -5.62 6.35 8.70
CA ASP A 460 -5.37 7.49 7.84
C ASP A 460 -5.07 8.70 8.72
N ILE A 461 -3.93 9.35 8.51
CA ILE A 461 -3.43 10.48 9.32
C ILE A 461 -3.44 11.75 8.47
N LEU A 462 -4.20 12.76 8.92
CA LEU A 462 -4.50 13.91 8.07
C LEU A 462 -3.35 14.92 8.04
N GLY A 463 -3.22 15.62 6.91
CA GLY A 463 -2.21 16.66 6.71
C GLY A 463 -2.72 18.06 7.06
N PRO A 464 -1.85 19.08 7.14
CA PRO A 464 -2.24 20.43 7.58
C PRO A 464 -3.13 21.22 6.60
N SER A 465 -3.35 20.73 5.38
CA SER A 465 -4.26 21.35 4.41
C SER A 465 -5.73 21.14 4.75
N ASP A 466 -6.55 22.04 4.23
CA ASP A 466 -8.01 21.91 4.10
C ASP A 466 -8.36 20.75 3.16
N LEU A 467 -9.28 19.89 3.59
CA LEU A 467 -9.82 18.75 2.83
C LEU A 467 -11.22 19.02 2.27
N GLY A 468 -11.80 20.19 2.53
CA GLY A 468 -13.14 20.59 2.13
C GLY A 468 -14.26 20.00 3.00
N GLY A 469 -15.50 20.34 2.67
CA GLY A 469 -16.67 19.95 3.48
C GLY A 469 -16.62 20.61 4.86
N GLU A 470 -16.89 19.83 5.92
CA GLU A 470 -16.83 20.32 7.29
C GLU A 470 -15.40 20.65 7.75
N ASP A 471 -14.36 20.01 7.19
CA ASP A 471 -12.95 20.23 7.55
C ASP A 471 -12.47 21.68 7.25
N HIS A 472 -13.13 22.39 6.33
CA HIS A 472 -12.81 23.79 5.96
C HIS A 472 -12.81 24.74 7.17
N GLU A 473 -13.56 24.43 8.22
CA GLU A 473 -13.62 25.26 9.43
C GLU A 473 -12.61 24.81 10.51
N TYR A 474 -12.10 23.57 10.46
CA TYR A 474 -11.34 22.95 11.55
C TYR A 474 -9.89 22.62 11.21
N PHE A 475 -9.50 22.56 9.93
CA PHE A 475 -8.12 22.33 9.52
C PHE A 475 -7.14 23.32 10.17
N ALA A 476 -7.60 24.55 10.45
CA ALA A 476 -6.80 25.58 11.12
C ALA A 476 -6.41 25.19 12.55
N ILE A 477 -7.26 24.46 13.28
CA ILE A 477 -6.94 23.95 14.63
C ILE A 477 -5.90 22.82 14.52
N ARG A 478 -6.11 21.84 13.62
CA ARG A 478 -5.12 20.80 13.26
C ARG A 478 -3.76 21.43 12.94
N ARG A 479 -3.76 22.48 12.11
CA ARG A 479 -2.55 23.18 11.70
C ARG A 479 -1.91 24.00 12.83
N ALA A 480 -2.69 24.70 13.66
CA ALA A 480 -2.19 25.39 14.84
C ALA A 480 -1.44 24.43 15.77
N MET A 481 -2.03 23.26 16.00
CA MET A 481 -1.45 22.20 16.84
C MET A 481 -0.14 21.65 16.24
N LEU A 482 -0.09 21.45 14.92
CA LEU A 482 1.13 21.05 14.23
C LEU A 482 2.23 22.13 14.28
N LEU A 483 1.90 23.39 13.96
CA LEU A 483 2.84 24.52 14.00
C LEU A 483 3.38 24.76 15.42
N ARG A 484 2.50 24.67 16.43
CA ARG A 484 2.88 24.75 17.84
C ARG A 484 3.88 23.66 18.22
N SER A 485 3.60 22.41 17.81
CA SER A 485 4.49 21.26 18.00
C SER A 485 5.85 21.45 17.32
N MET A 486 5.89 22.02 16.11
CA MET A 486 7.12 22.36 15.39
C MET A 486 7.92 23.45 16.11
N LEU A 487 7.29 24.56 16.49
CA LEU A 487 7.94 25.69 17.18
C LEU A 487 8.55 25.24 18.52
N GLU A 488 7.81 24.52 19.35
CA GLU A 488 8.31 24.04 20.64
C GLU A 488 9.45 23.00 20.50
N ARG A 489 9.35 22.09 19.52
CA ARG A 489 10.26 20.93 19.45
C ARG A 489 11.43 21.08 18.49
N ILE A 490 11.19 21.62 17.30
CA ILE A 490 12.21 21.79 16.25
C ILE A 490 12.95 23.10 16.50
N PHE A 491 12.19 24.20 16.65
CA PHE A 491 12.73 25.56 16.82
C PHE A 491 12.97 25.96 18.29
N LYS A 492 12.77 25.03 19.23
CA LYS A 492 13.11 25.15 20.66
C LYS A 492 12.45 26.33 21.39
N PHE A 493 11.23 26.70 21.00
CA PHE A 493 10.42 27.65 21.76
C PHE A 493 9.96 27.03 23.10
N ASP A 494 9.83 27.85 24.14
CA ASP A 494 9.47 27.37 25.47
C ASP A 494 8.08 26.71 25.51
N LYS A 495 8.04 25.46 25.98
CA LYS A 495 6.82 24.64 26.05
C LYS A 495 5.72 25.30 26.90
N GLY A 496 4.55 25.49 26.31
CA GLY A 496 3.40 26.12 26.97
C GLY A 496 3.60 27.58 27.38
N LYS A 497 4.59 28.29 26.81
CA LYS A 497 4.72 29.75 26.91
C LYS A 497 4.03 30.46 25.75
N GLU A 498 3.71 31.72 25.96
CA GLU A 498 3.16 32.60 24.93
C GLU A 498 4.19 32.82 23.82
N ILE A 499 3.78 32.66 22.55
CA ILE A 499 4.60 32.96 21.37
C ILE A 499 4.10 34.28 20.80
N ASP A 500 4.92 35.33 20.88
CA ASP A 500 4.57 36.61 20.26
C ASP A 500 4.76 36.53 18.74
N MET A 501 3.68 36.74 18.01
CA MET A 501 3.61 36.58 16.56
C MET A 501 2.72 37.67 15.99
N ASP A 502 3.18 38.25 14.89
CA ASP A 502 2.42 39.24 14.16
C ASP A 502 1.12 38.62 13.58
N PRO A 503 -0.04 39.29 13.70
CA PRO A 503 -1.31 38.78 13.19
C PRO A 503 -1.27 38.39 11.71
N HIS A 504 -0.51 39.11 10.87
CA HIS A 504 -0.37 38.81 9.45
C HIS A 504 0.34 37.46 9.23
N VAL A 505 1.45 37.22 9.94
CA VAL A 505 2.17 35.93 9.92
C VAL A 505 1.30 34.80 10.45
N LEU A 506 0.64 35.03 11.59
CA LEU A 506 -0.27 34.08 12.22
C LEU A 506 -1.40 33.66 11.27
N ASN A 507 -2.01 34.63 10.59
CA ASN A 507 -3.10 34.41 9.66
C ASN A 507 -2.62 33.64 8.41
N ALA A 508 -1.47 34.01 7.84
CA ALA A 508 -0.89 33.35 6.66
C ALA A 508 -0.55 31.87 6.93
N LEU A 509 0.06 31.58 8.09
CA LEU A 509 0.38 30.22 8.50
C LEU A 509 -0.89 29.39 8.77
N LEU A 510 -1.88 29.94 9.49
CA LEU A 510 -3.07 29.19 9.92
C LEU A 510 -4.14 29.00 8.83
N PHE A 511 -4.49 30.05 8.07
CA PHE A 511 -5.74 30.08 7.30
C PHE A 511 -5.59 29.89 5.79
N THR A 512 -4.36 29.88 5.26
CA THR A 512 -4.12 29.53 3.84
C THR A 512 -4.62 28.10 3.58
N PRO A 513 -5.60 27.84 2.69
CA PRO A 513 -6.22 26.52 2.57
C PRO A 513 -5.25 25.37 2.32
N SER A 514 -4.32 25.53 1.37
CA SER A 514 -3.46 24.44 0.90
C SER A 514 -1.97 24.70 1.13
N VAL A 515 -1.19 23.61 1.26
CA VAL A 515 0.28 23.64 1.27
C VAL A 515 0.78 22.45 0.44
N LEU A 516 1.85 22.62 -0.35
CA LEU A 516 2.21 21.69 -1.43
C LEU A 516 2.70 20.31 -0.94
N HIS A 517 3.40 20.25 0.19
CA HIS A 517 4.06 19.04 0.70
C HIS A 517 3.66 18.74 2.16
N GLY A 518 2.43 19.08 2.54
CA GLY A 518 1.89 18.84 3.87
C GLY A 518 2.73 19.50 4.97
N ALA A 519 3.03 18.74 6.03
CA ALA A 519 3.79 19.25 7.17
C ALA A 519 5.21 19.74 6.79
N ARG A 520 5.85 19.09 5.80
CA ARG A 520 7.20 19.48 5.34
C ARG A 520 7.23 20.88 4.73
N SER A 521 6.14 21.34 4.11
CA SER A 521 6.02 22.73 3.62
C SER A 521 6.10 23.73 4.77
N LEU A 522 5.35 23.48 5.86
CA LEU A 522 5.30 24.39 7.01
C LEU A 522 6.63 24.38 7.78
N GLU A 523 7.22 23.21 7.96
CA GLU A 523 8.55 23.07 8.57
C GLU A 523 9.63 23.82 7.77
N SER A 524 9.63 23.68 6.44
CA SER A 524 10.60 24.35 5.56
C SER A 524 10.44 25.87 5.57
N ILE A 525 9.19 26.38 5.57
CA ILE A 525 8.91 27.81 5.71
C ILE A 525 9.50 28.33 7.03
N LEU A 526 9.24 27.66 8.16
CA LEU A 526 9.78 28.06 9.45
C LEU A 526 11.32 27.95 9.51
N ALA A 527 11.91 26.92 8.90
CA ALA A 527 13.36 26.68 8.91
C ALA A 527 14.17 27.64 8.04
N MET A 528 13.58 28.17 6.97
CA MET A 528 14.18 29.22 6.15
C MET A 528 13.91 30.64 6.70
N SER A 529 13.08 30.76 7.74
CA SER A 529 12.72 32.03 8.38
C SER A 529 13.68 32.37 9.54
N ASN A 530 13.95 33.66 9.75
CA ASN A 530 14.78 34.15 10.85
C ASN A 530 13.97 34.26 12.16
N ILE A 531 13.50 33.11 12.67
CA ILE A 531 12.73 33.01 13.91
C ILE A 531 13.61 32.55 15.07
N SER A 532 13.38 33.08 16.27
CA SER A 532 14.10 32.67 17.48
C SER A 532 13.21 32.71 18.73
N PRO A 533 13.44 31.81 19.72
CA PRO A 533 12.70 31.82 20.98
C PRO A 533 12.76 33.18 21.69
N GLY A 534 11.64 33.57 22.29
CA GLY A 534 11.53 34.81 23.08
C GLY A 534 11.46 36.11 22.27
N HIS A 535 11.53 36.06 20.94
CA HIS A 535 11.42 37.22 20.05
C HIS A 535 10.11 37.20 19.27
N ARG A 536 9.61 38.39 18.93
CA ARG A 536 8.41 38.55 18.10
C ARG A 536 8.66 38.05 16.68
N ILE A 537 7.75 37.22 16.16
CA ILE A 537 7.79 36.76 14.77
C ILE A 537 7.02 37.75 13.90
N GLU A 538 7.72 38.54 13.08
CA GLU A 538 7.16 39.56 12.20
C GLU A 538 7.19 39.11 10.73
N THR A 539 6.48 39.81 9.85
CA THR A 539 6.45 39.49 8.40
C THR A 539 7.84 39.52 7.78
N ILE A 540 8.70 40.44 8.22
CA ILE A 540 10.11 40.57 7.81
C ILE A 540 11.01 39.41 8.28
N HIS A 541 10.55 38.56 9.20
CA HIS A 541 11.30 37.40 9.68
C HIS A 541 11.00 36.14 8.84
N LEU A 542 9.96 36.14 8.00
CA LEU A 542 9.65 35.00 7.13
C LEU A 542 10.62 34.91 5.95
N CYS A 543 10.91 33.69 5.50
CA CYS A 543 11.65 33.43 4.26
C CYS A 543 11.05 34.14 3.03
N GLU A 544 11.88 34.47 2.04
CA GLU A 544 11.52 35.25 0.85
C GLU A 544 10.44 34.57 -0.02
N GLU A 545 9.70 35.34 -0.81
CA GLU A 545 8.59 34.83 -1.64
C GLU A 545 9.03 33.71 -2.61
N ASP A 546 10.18 33.88 -3.26
CA ASP A 546 10.80 32.88 -4.14
C ASP A 546 11.14 31.55 -3.43
N GLN A 547 11.32 31.58 -2.11
CA GLN A 547 11.51 30.38 -1.29
C GLN A 547 10.17 29.81 -0.82
N ARG A 548 9.21 30.66 -0.44
CA ARG A 548 7.87 30.26 0.02
C ARG A 548 7.06 29.57 -1.07
N ILE A 549 7.16 30.01 -2.33
CA ILE A 549 6.35 29.48 -3.44
C ILE A 549 6.57 27.98 -3.70
N LEU A 550 7.73 27.45 -3.34
CA LEU A 550 8.05 26.01 -3.38
C LEU A 550 7.29 25.18 -2.35
N HIS A 551 6.67 25.82 -1.36
CA HIS A 551 5.98 25.18 -0.24
C HIS A 551 4.50 25.55 -0.16
N VAL A 552 4.13 26.77 -0.58
CA VAL A 552 2.77 27.29 -0.66
C VAL A 552 2.63 28.15 -1.91
N ASN A 553 1.86 27.67 -2.87
CA ASN A 553 1.49 28.39 -4.09
C ASN A 553 -0.02 28.72 -4.08
N ASP A 554 -0.45 29.43 -3.04
CA ASP A 554 -1.82 29.88 -2.82
C ASP A 554 -1.77 31.40 -2.57
N PRO A 555 -2.36 32.25 -3.45
CA PRO A 555 -2.28 33.71 -3.33
C PRO A 555 -2.73 34.25 -1.97
N LYS A 556 -3.65 33.54 -1.29
CA LYS A 556 -4.14 33.92 0.04
C LYS A 556 -3.04 34.01 1.08
N PHE A 557 -1.95 33.25 0.94
CA PHE A 557 -0.82 33.35 1.86
C PHE A 557 -0.20 34.75 1.81
N GLN A 558 0.00 35.28 0.59
CA GLN A 558 0.54 36.62 0.39
C GLN A 558 -0.49 37.70 0.75
N ASP A 559 -1.78 37.47 0.46
CA ASP A 559 -2.86 38.37 0.89
C ASP A 559 -2.89 38.50 2.43
N TYR A 560 -2.79 37.40 3.18
CA TYR A 560 -2.77 37.45 4.64
C TYR A 560 -1.56 38.19 5.21
N LEU A 561 -0.38 38.07 4.55
CA LEU A 561 0.80 38.85 4.91
C LEU A 561 0.63 40.36 4.65
N GLY A 562 -0.11 40.75 3.60
CA GLY A 562 -0.23 42.15 3.17
C GLY A 562 -1.46 42.91 3.69
N SER A 563 -2.63 42.28 3.76
CA SER A 563 -3.90 42.95 4.10
C SER A 563 -4.38 42.67 5.52
N GLY A 564 -4.03 41.53 6.09
CA GLY A 564 -4.43 41.10 7.46
C GLY A 564 -5.90 40.72 7.62
N GLU A 565 -6.76 41.01 6.65
CA GLU A 565 -8.18 40.65 6.66
C GLU A 565 -8.37 39.14 6.47
N VAL A 566 -8.45 38.43 7.59
CA VAL A 566 -9.10 37.11 7.59
C VAL A 566 -10.60 37.34 7.38
N PRO A 567 -11.24 36.71 6.38
CA PRO A 567 -12.68 36.82 6.18
C PRO A 567 -13.41 36.57 7.49
N SER A 568 -14.34 37.48 7.83
CA SER A 568 -15.10 37.42 9.08
C SER A 568 -15.62 36.01 9.29
N ASP A 569 -15.42 35.48 10.49
CA ASP A 569 -15.85 34.12 10.80
C ASP A 569 -17.38 34.07 10.69
N PRO A 570 -17.98 33.28 9.77
CA PRO A 570 -19.43 33.23 9.61
C PRO A 570 -20.13 32.77 10.90
N ARG A 571 -19.39 32.14 11.80
CA ARG A 571 -19.85 31.70 13.12
C ARG A 571 -19.71 32.77 14.21
N ASP A 572 -19.20 33.97 13.95
CA ASP A 572 -19.07 35.06 14.95
C ASP A 572 -20.39 35.81 15.22
N THR A 573 -21.52 35.11 15.13
CA THR A 573 -22.87 35.65 15.32
C THR A 573 -23.18 35.91 16.80
N PRO A 574 -24.12 36.83 17.12
CA PRO A 574 -24.60 37.03 18.50
C PRO A 574 -25.14 35.75 19.15
N GLU A 575 -25.76 34.87 18.36
CA GLU A 575 -26.31 33.58 18.78
C GLU A 575 -25.19 32.63 19.21
N ASN A 576 -24.15 32.48 18.39
CA ASN A 576 -23.00 31.64 18.71
C ASN A 576 -22.18 32.22 19.87
N LYS A 577 -22.04 33.54 19.99
CA LYS A 577 -21.43 34.19 21.17
C LYS A 577 -22.14 33.83 22.47
N ARG A 578 -23.48 33.73 22.46
CA ARG A 578 -24.27 33.27 23.63
C ARG A 578 -24.06 31.78 23.91
N HIS A 579 -23.95 30.95 22.88
CA HIS A 579 -23.63 29.53 22.99
C HIS A 579 -22.24 29.30 23.58
N TYR A 580 -21.22 29.98 23.07
CA TYR A 580 -19.84 29.97 23.57
C TYR A 580 -19.76 30.37 25.05
N ALA A 581 -20.43 31.45 25.46
CA ALA A 581 -20.50 31.86 26.87
C ALA A 581 -21.26 30.84 27.76
N TRP A 582 -22.25 30.13 27.21
CA TRP A 582 -22.93 29.03 27.90
C TRP A 582 -22.01 27.82 28.10
N ILE A 583 -21.24 27.44 27.07
CA ILE A 583 -20.24 26.36 27.13
C ILE A 583 -19.20 26.65 28.20
N GLU A 584 -18.61 27.85 28.18
CA GLU A 584 -17.62 28.28 29.18
C GLU A 584 -18.21 28.15 30.60
N ARG A 585 -19.38 28.75 30.84
CA ARG A 585 -20.09 28.69 32.13
C ARG A 585 -20.42 27.27 32.57
N LYS A 586 -20.74 26.35 31.65
CA LYS A 586 -21.07 24.95 31.95
C LYS A 586 -19.84 24.07 32.19
N SER A 587 -18.72 24.37 31.54
CA SER A 587 -17.46 23.66 31.71
C SER A 587 -16.83 23.85 33.11
N GLY A 588 -17.18 24.94 33.80
CA GLY A 588 -16.53 25.35 35.05
C GLY A 588 -15.09 25.83 34.86
N ARG A 589 -14.67 26.11 33.62
CA ARG A 589 -13.32 26.54 33.23
C ARG A 589 -13.45 27.91 32.55
N VAL A 590 -12.72 28.90 33.07
CA VAL A 590 -12.62 30.22 32.42
C VAL A 590 -11.72 30.07 31.20
N TYR A 591 -12.28 30.37 30.02
CA TYR A 591 -11.50 30.44 28.81
C TYR A 591 -10.70 31.74 28.85
N LYS A 592 -9.41 31.69 28.52
CA LYS A 592 -8.58 32.89 28.50
C LYS A 592 -8.91 33.72 27.25
N HIS A 593 -10.00 34.46 27.30
CA HIS A 593 -10.32 35.51 26.33
C HIS A 593 -9.31 36.66 26.48
N LYS A 594 -8.09 36.48 25.96
CA LYS A 594 -7.30 37.61 25.48
C LYS A 594 -7.98 38.17 24.23
N ALA A 595 -7.83 39.49 24.06
CA ALA A 595 -8.52 40.30 23.04
C ALA A 595 -7.79 40.21 21.69
#